data_AF-A0A8D2LTP5-F1
#
_entry.id   AF-A0A8D2LTP5-F1
#
_cell.length_a   1.000
_cell.length_b   1.000
_cell.length_c   1.000
_cell.angle_alpha   90.00
_cell.angle_beta   90.00
_cell.angle_gamma   90.00
#
_symmetry.space_group_name_H-M   'P 1'
#
loop_
_entity.id
_entity.type
_entity.pdbx_description
1 polymer ?
#
loop_
_entity_poly.entity_id
_entity_poly.type
_entity_poly.pdbx_seq_one_letter_code
_entity_poly.pdbx_strand_id
1 'polypeptide(L)'
;TAIWMNGREIKFLPWTQLNCAATLSHVSDTGYSLVMEYLMFSIAIFAFSWIMLSIGLCFFRFLRCFAALFFLSCGLREGRNSLIAAGTGVVVAGNLQNIFHNLKQLAESVICIIESQCFSFLGHYIEAIRWIYHQTKNLSNPFKDVVSLESKLNVSYSVSDEDLKLRLNKTKLYIENITNQISSLLTLQSYLGKKVLPLLGMAFILLGTYLFIRKFLSPHNLKFKNAYITNEFIRYNEKLRQQQKPSVLPLSKEERKLYTVVPSFCQTRKDRKHTARFFLPVLTNLCIWALFAAVDYLLYWLIFSVSKHLQDLPELEVHLKLYYHVKGHQTILHPKHLFYLSCIPKPNFALSATWTHLGAIVFSLTVLGLLTSTLTQLKILVITSFFPSTGMKRIKYLHKKLLNRRSKFSERNMKKKPHLFATVNYKQYEM
;
A
#
# COMPACT_ATOMS: atom_id res chain seq x y z
N THR A 1 65.27 -18.62 -15.08
CA THR A 1 66.57 -18.78 -14.41
C THR A 1 66.40 -18.37 -12.96
N ALA A 2 66.42 -19.32 -12.01
CA ALA A 2 66.15 -19.05 -10.59
C ALA A 2 67.47 -18.84 -9.84
N ILE A 3 67.61 -17.69 -9.16
CA ILE A 3 68.74 -17.38 -8.27
C ILE A 3 68.26 -17.63 -6.83
N TRP A 4 68.99 -18.44 -6.08
CA TRP A 4 68.72 -18.73 -4.67
C TRP A 4 69.57 -17.82 -3.77
N MET A 5 68.92 -17.03 -2.91
CA MET A 5 69.56 -16.38 -1.76
C MET A 5 68.69 -16.59 -0.51
N ASN A 6 69.31 -17.06 0.58
CA ASN A 6 68.68 -17.24 1.91
C ASN A 6 67.38 -18.05 1.93
N GLY A 7 67.39 -19.24 1.33
CA GLY A 7 66.45 -20.31 1.67
C GLY A 7 64.96 -20.07 1.39
N ARG A 8 64.59 -19.04 0.61
CA ARG A 8 63.22 -18.86 0.11
C ARG A 8 63.21 -18.64 -1.40
N GLU A 9 62.38 -19.41 -2.08
CA GLU A 9 62.13 -19.32 -3.51
C GLU A 9 61.35 -18.03 -3.83
N ILE A 10 61.97 -17.05 -4.49
CA ILE A 10 61.30 -15.84 -4.97
C ILE A 10 60.69 -16.15 -6.35
N LYS A 11 59.38 -16.40 -6.38
CA LYS A 11 58.61 -16.50 -7.63
C LYS A 11 58.39 -15.10 -8.20
N PHE A 12 58.99 -14.80 -9.34
CA PHE A 12 58.62 -13.62 -10.14
C PHE A 12 57.24 -13.85 -10.76
N LEU A 13 56.25 -13.04 -10.37
CA LEU A 13 54.95 -13.00 -11.03
C LEU A 13 55.13 -12.55 -12.50
N PRO A 14 54.41 -13.14 -13.48
CA PRO A 14 54.53 -12.71 -14.87
C PRO A 14 53.97 -11.30 -15.05
N TRP A 15 54.69 -10.46 -15.82
CA TRP A 15 54.31 -9.07 -16.15
C TRP A 15 52.91 -8.90 -16.76
N THR A 16 52.28 -9.97 -17.25
CA THR A 16 50.91 -9.96 -17.78
C THR A 16 49.83 -9.88 -16.69
N GLN A 17 50.09 -10.31 -15.46
CA GLN A 17 49.15 -10.17 -14.34
C GLN A 17 49.17 -8.77 -13.71
N LEU A 18 50.31 -8.06 -13.77
CA LEU A 18 50.43 -6.70 -13.24
C LEU A 18 49.60 -5.69 -14.04
N ASN A 19 49.51 -5.85 -15.36
CA ASN A 19 48.70 -4.96 -16.22
C ASN A 19 47.19 -5.16 -16.04
N CYS A 20 46.72 -6.39 -15.77
CA CYS A 20 45.31 -6.63 -15.42
C CYS A 20 44.97 -6.09 -14.03
N ALA A 21 45.87 -6.21 -13.05
CA ALA A 21 45.68 -5.63 -11.73
C ALA A 21 45.68 -4.09 -11.78
N ALA A 22 46.60 -3.46 -12.51
CA ALA A 22 46.66 -2.01 -12.66
C ALA A 22 45.45 -1.42 -13.41
N THR A 23 44.90 -2.14 -14.38
CA THR A 23 43.65 -1.72 -15.07
C THR A 23 42.41 -1.92 -14.21
N LEU A 24 42.34 -2.99 -13.41
CA LEU A 24 41.29 -3.16 -12.39
C LEU A 24 41.36 -2.10 -11.29
N SER A 25 42.56 -1.73 -10.82
CA SER A 25 42.78 -0.65 -9.85
C SER A 25 42.38 0.71 -10.41
N HIS A 26 42.75 1.02 -11.67
CA HIS A 26 42.35 2.26 -12.32
C HIS A 26 40.84 2.35 -12.56
N VAL A 27 40.17 1.24 -12.90
CA VAL A 27 38.71 1.19 -13.06
C VAL A 27 37.99 1.28 -11.71
N SER A 28 38.56 0.73 -10.63
CA SER A 28 38.03 0.96 -9.28
C SER A 28 38.25 2.40 -8.82
N ASP A 29 39.44 2.97 -8.97
CA ASP A 29 39.77 4.34 -8.52
C ASP A 29 38.96 5.40 -9.29
N THR A 30 38.74 5.21 -10.58
CA THR A 30 37.88 6.10 -11.38
C THR A 30 36.41 6.00 -10.98
N GLY A 31 35.91 4.79 -10.70
CA GLY A 31 34.55 4.57 -10.15
C GLY A 31 34.36 5.18 -8.76
N TYR A 32 35.36 5.05 -7.87
CA TYR A 32 35.34 5.67 -6.53
C TYR A 32 35.42 7.20 -6.61
N SER A 33 36.26 7.76 -7.50
CA SER A 33 36.34 9.21 -7.72
C SER A 33 35.01 9.79 -8.20
N LEU A 34 34.34 9.13 -9.15
CA LEU A 34 33.04 9.56 -9.68
C LEU A 34 31.92 9.50 -8.63
N VAL A 35 31.90 8.46 -7.79
CA VAL A 35 30.93 8.33 -6.69
C VAL A 35 31.17 9.41 -5.63
N MET A 36 32.43 9.67 -5.29
CA MET A 36 32.79 10.72 -4.34
C MET A 36 32.51 12.12 -4.88
N GLU A 37 32.78 12.40 -6.16
CA GLU A 37 32.41 13.65 -6.81
C GLU A 37 30.88 13.87 -6.80
N TYR A 38 30.10 12.84 -7.13
CA TYR A 38 28.64 12.91 -7.07
C TYR A 38 28.13 13.15 -5.65
N LEU A 39 28.71 12.48 -4.66
CA LEU A 39 28.36 12.65 -3.25
C LEU A 39 28.71 14.07 -2.77
N MET A 40 29.89 14.57 -3.10
CA MET A 40 30.33 15.92 -2.76
C MET A 40 29.47 16.99 -3.44
N PHE A 41 29.10 16.80 -4.70
CA PHE A 41 28.18 17.69 -5.42
C PHE A 41 26.78 17.68 -4.80
N SER A 42 26.28 16.51 -4.40
CA SER A 42 24.99 16.37 -3.71
C SER A 42 24.99 17.09 -2.35
N ILE A 43 26.05 16.91 -1.56
CA ILE A 43 26.23 17.60 -0.27
C ILE A 43 26.32 19.11 -0.49
N ALA A 44 27.07 19.57 -1.48
CA ALA A 44 27.22 20.99 -1.79
C ALA A 44 25.88 21.64 -2.20
N ILE A 45 25.10 20.99 -3.06
CA ILE A 45 23.75 21.46 -3.43
C ILE A 45 22.84 21.52 -2.21
N PHE A 46 22.87 20.48 -1.36
CA PHE A 46 22.05 20.44 -0.15
C PHE A 46 22.42 21.57 0.82
N ALA A 47 23.72 21.77 1.06
CA ALA A 47 24.23 22.83 1.92
C ALA A 47 23.86 24.22 1.38
N PHE A 48 24.08 24.47 0.08
CA PHE A 48 23.71 25.73 -0.56
C PHE A 48 22.20 25.99 -0.48
N SER A 49 21.38 24.98 -0.77
CA SER A 49 19.93 25.06 -0.67
C SER A 49 19.46 25.33 0.75
N TRP A 50 20.09 24.69 1.74
CA TRP A 50 19.82 24.91 3.17
C TRP A 50 20.17 26.33 3.62
N ILE A 51 21.33 26.85 3.19
CA ILE A 51 21.76 28.23 3.46
C ILE A 51 20.78 29.22 2.83
N MET A 52 20.42 29.05 1.55
CA MET A 52 19.46 29.91 0.87
C MET A 52 18.08 29.88 1.52
N LEU A 53 17.60 28.71 1.92
CA LEU A 53 16.35 28.56 2.66
C LEU A 53 16.42 29.27 4.03
N SER A 54 17.53 29.13 4.75
CA SER A 54 17.75 29.75 6.06
C SER A 54 17.79 31.27 5.97
N ILE A 55 18.52 31.81 4.99
CA ILE A 55 18.54 33.24 4.66
C ILE A 55 17.11 33.69 4.33
N GLY A 56 16.42 32.98 3.45
CA GLY A 56 15.04 33.29 3.08
C GLY A 56 14.09 33.33 4.29
N LEU A 57 14.22 32.37 5.21
CA LEU A 57 13.43 32.32 6.43
C LEU A 57 13.79 33.45 7.40
N CYS A 58 15.04 33.92 7.42
CA CYS A 58 15.44 35.05 8.25
C CYS A 58 14.77 36.35 7.76
N PHE A 59 14.90 36.66 6.48
CA PHE A 59 14.50 37.95 5.92
C PHE A 59 13.00 38.04 5.57
N PHE A 60 12.40 36.97 5.03
CA PHE A 60 11.04 37.06 4.48
C PHE A 60 9.99 36.58 5.48
N ARG A 61 9.20 37.53 5.99
CA ARG A 61 8.03 37.25 6.84
C ARG A 61 7.03 36.29 6.19
N PHE A 62 6.79 36.46 4.89
CA PHE A 62 5.89 35.59 4.14
C PHE A 62 6.40 34.15 4.11
N LEU A 63 7.71 33.95 3.89
CA LEU A 63 8.30 32.62 3.83
C LEU A 63 8.23 31.91 5.18
N ARG A 64 8.48 32.62 6.30
CA ARG A 64 8.29 32.07 7.66
C ARG A 64 6.86 31.61 7.91
N CYS A 65 5.88 32.45 7.55
CA CYS A 65 4.47 32.09 7.68
C CYS A 65 4.12 30.90 6.79
N PHE A 66 4.62 30.88 5.56
CA PHE A 66 4.38 29.79 4.61
C PHE A 66 4.96 28.47 5.12
N ALA A 67 6.22 28.45 5.58
CA ALA A 67 6.87 27.27 6.13
C ALA A 67 6.14 26.72 7.37
N ALA A 68 5.77 27.60 8.32
CA ALA A 68 5.00 27.18 9.49
C ALA A 68 3.62 26.59 9.10
N LEU A 69 2.91 27.23 8.15
CA LEU A 69 1.62 26.71 7.69
C LEU A 69 1.75 25.45 6.86
N PHE A 70 2.82 25.29 6.10
CA PHE A 70 3.15 24.09 5.34
C PHE A 70 3.31 22.89 6.28
N PHE A 71 4.12 23.03 7.33
CA PHE A 71 4.29 21.99 8.35
C PHE A 71 2.95 21.60 9.00
N LEU A 72 2.12 22.59 9.34
CA LEU A 72 0.79 22.33 9.90
C LEU A 72 -0.18 21.71 8.87
N SER A 73 -0.04 22.01 7.58
CA SER A 73 -0.82 21.37 6.49
C SER A 73 -0.48 19.90 6.34
N CYS A 74 0.78 19.50 6.56
CA CYS A 74 1.18 18.09 6.53
C CYS A 74 0.41 17.24 7.57
N GLY A 75 0.02 17.82 8.71
CA GLY A 75 -0.78 17.11 9.71
C GLY A 75 -2.30 17.09 9.47
N LEU A 76 -2.78 17.65 8.37
CA LEU A 76 -4.22 17.82 8.09
C LEU A 76 -4.68 16.90 6.94
N ARG A 77 -5.75 17.30 6.23
CA ARG A 77 -6.38 16.52 5.15
C ARG A 77 -5.37 16.15 4.07
N GLU A 78 -4.46 17.07 3.79
CA GLU A 78 -3.47 16.96 2.73
C GLU A 78 -2.48 15.82 3.05
N GLY A 79 -1.81 15.84 4.20
CA GLY A 79 -0.91 14.74 4.56
C GLY A 79 -1.62 13.43 4.92
N ARG A 80 -2.86 13.47 5.45
CA ARG A 80 -3.68 12.26 5.61
C ARG A 80 -3.86 11.52 4.29
N ASN A 81 -4.19 12.23 3.21
CA ASN A 81 -4.38 11.61 1.91
C ASN A 81 -3.08 11.00 1.38
N SER A 82 -1.93 11.65 1.62
CA SER A 82 -0.61 11.09 1.29
C SER A 82 -0.29 9.83 2.09
N LEU A 83 -0.57 9.81 3.40
CA LEU A 83 -0.38 8.63 4.25
C LEU A 83 -1.29 7.46 3.85
N ILE A 84 -2.56 7.73 3.51
CA ILE A 84 -3.47 6.72 2.98
C ILE A 84 -2.92 6.17 1.66
N ALA A 85 -2.46 7.01 0.75
CA ALA A 85 -1.90 6.56 -0.53
C ALA A 85 -0.64 5.69 -0.32
N ALA A 86 0.23 6.07 0.61
CA ALA A 86 1.40 5.27 0.99
C ALA A 86 0.98 3.91 1.59
N GLY A 87 0.01 3.91 2.51
CA GLY A 87 -0.52 2.68 3.12
C GLY A 87 -1.14 1.74 2.08
N THR A 88 -1.96 2.28 1.17
CA THR A 88 -2.52 1.52 0.06
C THR A 88 -1.42 0.94 -0.83
N GLY A 89 -0.38 1.71 -1.12
CA GLY A 89 0.78 1.22 -1.86
C GLY A 89 1.48 0.05 -1.17
N VAL A 90 1.72 0.14 0.14
CA VAL A 90 2.34 -0.96 0.91
C VAL A 90 1.48 -2.21 0.90
N VAL A 91 0.18 -2.09 1.14
CA VAL A 91 -0.77 -3.21 1.18
C VAL A 91 -0.90 -3.87 -0.18
N VAL A 92 -1.08 -3.08 -1.25
CA VAL A 92 -1.20 -3.60 -2.61
C VAL A 92 0.08 -4.30 -3.03
N ALA A 93 1.26 -3.67 -2.88
CA ALA A 93 2.52 -4.31 -3.28
C ALA A 93 2.78 -5.60 -2.49
N GLY A 94 2.62 -5.56 -1.16
CA GLY A 94 2.89 -6.70 -0.29
C GLY A 94 1.98 -7.88 -0.58
N ASN A 95 0.66 -7.67 -0.59
CA ASN A 95 -0.30 -8.75 -0.82
C ASN A 95 -0.24 -9.26 -2.26
N LEU A 96 -0.03 -8.38 -3.25
CA LEU A 96 0.07 -8.80 -4.65
C LEU A 96 1.30 -9.69 -4.87
N GLN A 97 2.43 -9.35 -4.25
CA GLN A 97 3.63 -10.20 -4.28
C GLN A 97 3.38 -11.59 -3.65
N ASN A 98 2.71 -11.65 -2.50
CA ASN A 98 2.37 -12.92 -1.84
C ASN A 98 1.41 -13.76 -2.68
N ILE A 99 0.31 -13.17 -3.15
CA ILE A 99 -0.71 -13.84 -3.97
C ILE A 99 -0.06 -14.45 -5.21
N PHE A 100 0.75 -13.69 -5.93
CA PHE A 100 1.39 -14.20 -7.14
C PHE A 100 2.44 -15.26 -6.86
N HIS A 101 3.21 -15.14 -5.78
CA HIS A 101 4.13 -16.19 -5.37
C HIS A 101 3.39 -17.50 -5.10
N ASN A 102 2.30 -17.45 -4.33
CA ASN A 102 1.48 -18.60 -3.98
C ASN A 102 0.79 -19.22 -5.20
N LEU A 103 0.23 -18.41 -6.10
CA LEU A 103 -0.38 -18.88 -7.36
C LEU A 103 0.65 -19.50 -8.30
N LYS A 104 1.84 -18.89 -8.44
CA LYS A 104 2.92 -19.43 -9.26
C LYS A 104 3.34 -20.81 -8.74
N GLN A 105 3.54 -20.93 -7.44
CA GLN A 105 3.95 -22.19 -6.83
C GLN A 105 2.89 -23.28 -6.96
N LEU A 106 1.61 -22.92 -6.82
CA LEU A 106 0.50 -23.84 -7.08
C LEU A 106 0.51 -24.31 -8.54
N ALA A 107 0.72 -23.41 -9.50
CA ALA A 107 0.78 -23.75 -10.91
C ALA A 107 1.97 -24.65 -11.26
N GLU A 108 3.16 -24.37 -10.72
CA GLU A 108 4.36 -25.22 -10.88
C GLU A 108 4.15 -26.61 -10.27
N SER A 109 3.48 -26.68 -9.11
CA SER A 109 3.08 -27.94 -8.48
C SER A 109 2.15 -28.77 -9.37
N VAL A 110 1.09 -28.16 -9.90
CA VAL A 110 0.14 -28.84 -10.80
C VAL A 110 0.84 -29.34 -12.07
N ILE A 111 1.73 -28.53 -12.66
CA ILE A 111 2.54 -28.95 -13.82
C ILE A 111 3.41 -30.16 -13.46
N CYS A 112 4.11 -30.13 -12.32
CA CYS A 112 4.93 -31.24 -11.83
C CYS A 112 4.12 -32.53 -11.63
N ILE A 113 2.90 -32.43 -11.07
CA ILE A 113 2.01 -33.57 -10.89
C ILE A 113 1.58 -34.15 -12.24
N ILE A 114 1.17 -33.32 -13.20
CA ILE A 114 0.75 -33.79 -14.53
C ILE A 114 1.95 -34.44 -15.26
N GLU A 115 3.13 -33.82 -15.19
CA GLU A 115 4.34 -34.36 -15.85
C GLU A 115 4.77 -35.70 -15.24
N SER A 116 4.80 -35.80 -13.91
CA SER A 116 5.26 -37.02 -13.23
C SER A 116 4.23 -38.14 -13.27
N GLN A 117 2.95 -37.83 -13.03
CA GLN A 117 1.90 -38.84 -12.89
C GLN A 117 1.39 -39.29 -14.27
N CYS A 118 0.88 -38.39 -15.11
CA CYS A 118 0.26 -38.80 -16.38
C CYS A 118 1.26 -39.48 -17.33
N PHE A 119 2.47 -38.94 -17.48
CA PHE A 119 3.45 -39.50 -18.43
C PHE A 119 4.06 -40.81 -17.94
N SER A 120 4.37 -40.94 -16.64
CA SER A 120 4.93 -42.19 -16.10
C SER A 120 3.88 -43.31 -16.08
N PHE A 121 2.63 -43.04 -15.72
CA PHE A 121 1.58 -44.07 -15.73
C PHE A 121 1.30 -44.58 -17.13
N LEU A 122 1.15 -43.69 -18.12
CA LEU A 122 0.89 -44.09 -19.51
C LEU A 122 1.99 -45.00 -20.08
N GLY A 123 3.26 -44.68 -19.81
CA GLY A 123 4.40 -45.51 -20.24
C GLY A 123 4.29 -46.94 -19.73
N HIS A 124 4.03 -47.12 -18.43
CA HIS A 124 3.93 -48.44 -17.80
C HIS A 124 2.74 -49.28 -18.30
N TYR A 125 1.57 -48.66 -18.52
CA TYR A 125 0.41 -49.37 -19.07
C TYR A 125 0.64 -49.80 -20.52
N ILE A 126 1.26 -48.94 -21.34
CA ILE A 126 1.62 -49.29 -22.72
C ILE A 126 2.62 -50.44 -22.74
N GLU A 127 3.63 -50.40 -21.88
CA GLU A 127 4.63 -51.46 -21.74
C GLU A 127 4.00 -52.78 -21.29
N ALA A 128 3.08 -52.75 -20.33
CA ALA A 128 2.32 -53.92 -19.90
C ALA A 128 1.42 -54.49 -21.01
N ILE A 129 0.70 -53.64 -21.76
CA ILE A 129 -0.15 -54.07 -22.89
C ILE A 129 0.71 -54.68 -24.01
N ARG A 130 1.84 -54.05 -24.36
CA ARG A 130 2.80 -54.58 -25.34
C ARG A 130 3.35 -55.93 -24.86
N TRP A 131 3.72 -56.04 -23.59
CA TRP A 131 4.21 -57.29 -23.02
C TRP A 131 3.15 -58.39 -23.12
N ILE A 132 1.89 -58.13 -22.74
CA ILE A 132 0.79 -59.10 -22.89
C ILE A 132 0.65 -59.52 -24.36
N TYR A 133 0.57 -58.56 -25.28
CA TYR A 133 0.45 -58.84 -26.72
C TYR A 133 1.61 -59.71 -27.26
N HIS A 134 2.86 -59.41 -26.87
CA HIS A 134 4.01 -60.23 -27.24
C HIS A 134 3.92 -61.65 -26.68
N GLN A 135 3.43 -61.82 -25.45
CA GLN A 135 3.24 -63.14 -24.86
C GLN A 135 2.11 -63.92 -25.54
N THR A 136 0.98 -63.29 -25.86
CA THR A 136 -0.13 -63.94 -26.59
C THR A 136 0.26 -64.33 -28.01
N LYS A 137 1.16 -63.57 -28.66
CA LYS A 137 1.72 -63.92 -29.97
C LYS A 137 2.72 -65.08 -29.91
N ASN A 138 3.51 -65.18 -28.84
CA ASN A 138 4.46 -66.28 -28.61
C ASN A 138 3.78 -67.56 -28.10
N LEU A 139 2.61 -67.44 -27.45
CA LEU A 139 1.72 -68.57 -27.16
C LEU A 139 1.00 -68.96 -28.46
N SER A 140 1.74 -69.68 -29.30
CA SER A 140 1.28 -70.29 -30.56
C SER A 140 -0.21 -70.62 -30.61
N ASN A 141 -0.91 -70.09 -31.63
CA ASN A 141 -2.33 -70.33 -31.94
C ASN A 141 -2.81 -71.73 -31.48
N PRO A 142 -3.62 -71.84 -30.42
CA PRO A 142 -4.18 -73.13 -30.01
C PRO A 142 -5.18 -73.70 -31.04
N PHE A 143 -5.59 -72.90 -32.05
CA PHE A 143 -6.50 -73.28 -33.13
C PHE A 143 -5.94 -72.92 -34.52
N LYS A 144 -4.72 -73.38 -34.82
CA LYS A 144 -4.08 -73.13 -36.13
C LYS A 144 -4.89 -73.67 -37.32
N ASP A 145 -5.76 -74.66 -37.08
CA ASP A 145 -6.53 -75.36 -38.10
C ASP A 145 -7.96 -74.84 -38.31
N VAL A 146 -8.43 -73.84 -37.54
CA VAL A 146 -9.83 -73.37 -37.64
C VAL A 146 -9.97 -71.88 -37.96
N VAL A 147 -9.09 -70.99 -37.47
CA VAL A 147 -9.15 -69.55 -37.83
C VAL A 147 -7.74 -68.92 -37.81
N SER A 148 -7.30 -68.40 -38.95
CA SER A 148 -6.11 -67.55 -39.05
C SER A 148 -6.43 -66.13 -38.56
N LEU A 149 -6.20 -65.85 -37.27
CA LEU A 149 -6.39 -64.50 -36.74
C LEU A 149 -5.11 -63.66 -36.94
N GLU A 150 -4.95 -63.04 -38.11
CA GLU A 150 -3.91 -62.05 -38.36
C GLU A 150 -4.32 -60.69 -37.76
N SER A 151 -4.30 -60.58 -36.43
CA SER A 151 -4.65 -59.32 -35.75
C SER A 151 -3.42 -58.42 -35.59
N LYS A 152 -3.26 -57.43 -36.48
CA LYS A 152 -2.38 -56.28 -36.25
C LYS A 152 -3.01 -55.41 -35.17
N LEU A 153 -2.51 -55.48 -33.95
CA LEU A 153 -2.94 -54.61 -32.85
C LEU A 153 -2.44 -53.17 -33.09
N ASN A 154 -3.24 -52.34 -33.76
CA ASN A 154 -3.04 -50.89 -33.82
C ASN A 154 -3.68 -50.26 -32.58
N VAL A 155 -2.95 -50.21 -31.46
CA VAL A 155 -3.39 -49.39 -30.31
C VAL A 155 -3.09 -47.92 -30.62
N SER A 156 -4.04 -47.24 -31.25
CA SER A 156 -4.01 -45.78 -31.35
C SER A 156 -4.60 -45.21 -30.06
N TYR A 157 -3.74 -44.86 -29.10
CA TYR A 157 -4.16 -44.06 -27.95
C TYR A 157 -4.09 -42.58 -28.33
N SER A 158 -5.25 -41.92 -28.42
CA SER A 158 -5.39 -40.52 -28.82
C SER A 158 -5.48 -39.59 -27.62
N VAL A 159 -4.50 -39.61 -26.73
CA VAL A 159 -4.08 -38.40 -26.02
C VAL A 159 -2.61 -38.26 -26.36
N SER A 160 -2.31 -37.40 -27.34
CA SER A 160 -0.95 -37.18 -27.79
C SER A 160 -0.15 -36.61 -26.63
N ASP A 161 0.71 -37.45 -26.05
CA ASP A 161 1.76 -37.09 -25.10
C ASP A 161 2.46 -35.79 -25.55
N GLU A 162 2.71 -35.65 -26.85
CA GLU A 162 3.31 -34.47 -27.47
C GLU A 162 2.39 -33.23 -27.47
N ASP A 163 1.07 -33.36 -27.72
CA ASP A 163 0.15 -32.21 -27.63
C ASP A 163 0.00 -31.73 -26.17
N LEU A 164 -0.04 -32.66 -25.22
CA LEU A 164 -0.10 -32.33 -23.80
C LEU A 164 1.20 -31.67 -23.31
N LYS A 165 2.37 -32.22 -23.67
CA LYS A 165 3.70 -31.62 -23.39
C LYS A 165 3.82 -30.23 -24.00
N LEU A 166 3.38 -30.06 -25.24
CA LEU A 166 3.35 -28.74 -25.90
C LEU A 166 2.50 -27.74 -25.12
N ARG A 167 1.31 -28.15 -24.65
CA ARG A 167 0.43 -27.30 -23.83
C ARG A 167 1.06 -26.95 -22.49
N LEU A 168 1.70 -27.90 -21.82
CA LEU A 168 2.39 -27.67 -20.54
C LEU A 168 3.56 -26.69 -20.69
N ASN A 169 4.39 -26.87 -21.73
CA ASN A 169 5.47 -25.93 -22.04
C ASN A 169 4.94 -24.52 -22.38
N LYS A 170 3.85 -24.43 -23.14
CA LYS A 170 3.16 -23.14 -23.39
C LYS A 170 2.68 -22.49 -22.10
N THR A 171 2.07 -23.26 -21.19
CA THR A 171 1.60 -22.78 -19.88
C THR A 171 2.77 -22.30 -19.01
N LYS A 172 3.90 -23.01 -19.00
CA LYS A 172 5.11 -22.61 -18.27
C LYS A 172 5.64 -21.27 -18.77
N LEU A 173 5.77 -21.11 -20.08
CA LEU A 173 6.17 -19.84 -20.70
C LEU A 173 5.17 -18.71 -20.39
N TYR A 174 3.87 -19.00 -20.36
CA TYR A 174 2.85 -18.01 -20.00
C TYR A 174 2.98 -17.56 -18.53
N ILE A 175 3.23 -18.48 -17.61
CA ILE A 175 3.47 -18.19 -16.19
C ILE A 175 4.75 -17.35 -16.02
N GLU A 176 5.83 -17.67 -16.72
CA GLU A 176 7.07 -16.90 -16.70
C GLU A 176 6.85 -15.48 -17.24
N ASN A 177 6.14 -15.34 -18.35
CA ASN A 177 5.80 -14.03 -18.93
C ASN A 177 4.96 -13.19 -17.95
N ILE A 178 3.93 -13.77 -17.35
CA ILE A 178 3.11 -13.09 -16.31
C ILE A 178 3.98 -12.69 -15.12
N THR A 179 4.85 -13.59 -14.63
CA THR A 179 5.76 -13.31 -13.51
C THR A 179 6.66 -12.11 -13.80
N ASN A 180 7.19 -12.01 -15.02
CA ASN A 180 8.02 -10.89 -15.45
C ASN A 180 7.20 -9.59 -15.55
N GLN A 181 5.96 -9.65 -16.05
CA GLN A 181 5.06 -8.49 -16.08
C GLN A 181 4.73 -7.98 -14.68
N ILE A 182 4.46 -8.87 -13.73
CA ILE A 182 4.16 -8.49 -12.35
C ILE A 182 5.38 -7.94 -11.63
N SER A 183 6.55 -8.56 -11.83
CA SER A 183 7.82 -8.06 -11.29
C SER A 183 8.12 -6.65 -11.82
N SER A 184 7.89 -6.39 -13.10
CA SER A 184 8.03 -5.05 -13.67
C SER A 184 7.01 -4.05 -13.12
N LEU A 185 5.76 -4.48 -12.87
CA LEU A 185 4.75 -3.64 -12.23
C LEU A 185 5.09 -3.29 -10.76
N LEU A 186 5.57 -4.27 -9.98
CA LEU A 186 5.99 -4.07 -8.59
C LEU A 186 7.22 -3.15 -8.48
N THR A 187 8.16 -3.27 -9.41
CA THR A 187 9.33 -2.37 -9.49
C THR A 187 8.93 -0.96 -9.94
N LEU A 188 8.01 -0.83 -10.90
CA LEU A 188 7.42 0.45 -11.30
C LEU A 188 6.67 1.11 -10.13
N GLN A 189 5.88 0.36 -9.37
CA GLN A 189 5.19 0.85 -8.17
C GLN A 189 6.20 1.30 -7.11
N SER A 190 7.32 0.61 -6.93
CA SER A 190 8.38 1.03 -6.02
C SER A 190 9.01 2.35 -6.49
N TYR A 191 9.23 2.54 -7.79
CA TYR A 191 9.76 3.79 -8.34
C TYR A 191 8.76 4.96 -8.22
N LEU A 192 7.53 4.77 -8.71
CA LEU A 192 6.47 5.77 -8.66
C LEU A 192 6.06 6.10 -7.22
N GLY A 193 5.92 5.08 -6.38
CA GLY A 193 5.52 5.21 -4.98
C GLY A 193 6.57 5.86 -4.10
N LYS A 194 7.87 5.60 -4.32
CA LYS A 194 8.95 6.18 -3.51
C LYS A 194 9.39 7.56 -3.99
N LYS A 195 9.30 7.86 -5.29
CA LYS A 195 9.80 9.14 -5.85
C LYS A 195 8.70 10.07 -6.31
N VAL A 196 7.84 9.63 -7.23
CA VAL A 196 6.88 10.52 -7.91
C VAL A 196 5.71 10.90 -7.00
N LEU A 197 5.14 9.93 -6.28
CA LEU A 197 3.96 10.16 -5.45
C LEU A 197 4.24 11.10 -4.27
N PRO A 198 5.40 11.03 -3.56
CA PRO A 198 5.75 12.01 -2.53
C PRO A 198 5.98 13.39 -3.13
N LEU A 199 6.69 13.51 -4.26
CA LEU A 199 6.92 14.80 -4.93
C LEU A 199 5.59 15.47 -5.31
N LEU A 200 4.68 14.71 -5.92
CA LEU A 200 3.36 15.19 -6.29
C LEU A 200 2.53 15.57 -5.06
N GLY A 201 2.56 14.75 -4.01
CA GLY A 201 1.91 15.04 -2.72
C GLY A 201 2.42 16.33 -2.09
N MET A 202 3.74 16.54 -2.11
CA MET A 202 4.38 17.76 -1.61
C MET A 202 3.97 18.98 -2.43
N ALA A 203 3.94 18.87 -3.76
CA ALA A 203 3.47 19.95 -4.63
C ALA A 203 2.01 20.34 -4.33
N PHE A 204 1.13 19.36 -4.11
CA PHE A 204 -0.26 19.63 -3.71
C PHE A 204 -0.37 20.30 -2.33
N ILE A 205 0.45 19.90 -1.35
CA ILE A 205 0.46 20.54 -0.02
C ILE A 205 0.98 21.99 -0.13
N LEU A 206 2.03 22.23 -0.92
CA LEU A 206 2.56 23.57 -1.17
C LEU A 206 1.52 24.47 -1.84
N LEU A 207 0.88 23.98 -2.91
CA LEU A 207 -0.18 24.70 -3.61
C LEU A 207 -1.38 24.97 -2.68
N GLY A 208 -1.84 23.97 -1.92
CA GLY A 208 -2.92 24.13 -0.96
C GLY A 208 -2.61 25.16 0.13
N THR A 209 -1.36 25.18 0.62
CA THR A 209 -0.89 26.16 1.61
C THR A 209 -0.84 27.56 1.01
N TYR A 210 -0.33 27.72 -0.21
CA TYR A 210 -0.31 29.00 -0.93
C TYR A 210 -1.73 29.53 -1.14
N LEU A 211 -2.64 28.71 -1.66
CA LEU A 211 -4.04 29.07 -1.89
C LEU A 211 -4.75 29.42 -0.58
N PHE A 212 -4.45 28.70 0.51
CA PHE A 212 -4.98 29.01 1.85
C PHE A 212 -4.55 30.41 2.30
N ILE A 213 -3.26 30.75 2.19
CA ILE A 213 -2.74 32.08 2.58
C ILE A 213 -3.37 33.16 1.69
N ARG A 214 -3.34 32.98 0.37
CA ARG A 214 -3.93 33.92 -0.59
C ARG A 214 -5.41 34.19 -0.29
N LYS A 215 -6.18 33.13 -0.02
CA LYS A 215 -7.61 33.24 0.32
C LYS A 215 -7.84 33.86 1.69
N PHE A 216 -6.98 33.59 2.67
CA PHE A 216 -7.10 34.14 4.03
C PHE A 216 -6.75 35.63 4.08
N LEU A 217 -5.76 36.07 3.30
CA LEU A 217 -5.33 37.46 3.21
C LEU A 217 -6.17 38.31 2.26
N SER A 218 -6.97 37.68 1.39
CA SER A 218 -7.86 38.35 0.44
C SER A 218 -8.87 39.29 1.14
N PRO A 219 -8.89 40.60 0.80
CA PRO A 219 -9.82 41.57 1.41
C PRO A 219 -11.30 41.25 1.16
N HIS A 220 -11.62 40.63 0.03
CA HIS A 220 -13.00 40.27 -0.33
C HIS A 220 -13.55 39.07 0.46
N ASN A 221 -12.70 38.31 1.16
CA ASN A 221 -13.04 37.03 1.77
C ASN A 221 -13.05 37.04 3.31
N LEU A 222 -13.46 38.14 3.95
CA LEU A 222 -13.52 38.29 5.42
C LEU A 222 -14.41 37.25 6.15
N LYS A 223 -15.32 36.58 5.42
CA LYS A 223 -16.18 35.50 5.93
C LYS A 223 -15.44 34.16 6.08
N PHE A 224 -14.37 33.95 5.32
CA PHE A 224 -13.70 32.65 5.21
C PHE A 224 -13.06 32.23 6.54
N LYS A 225 -13.50 31.10 7.12
CA LYS A 225 -13.00 30.55 8.40
C LYS A 225 -12.94 31.59 9.55
N ASN A 226 -13.83 32.59 9.53
CA ASN A 226 -13.90 33.64 10.56
C ASN A 226 -14.97 33.30 11.60
N ALA A 227 -14.76 32.21 12.33
CA ALA A 227 -15.66 31.69 13.36
C ALA A 227 -14.97 31.52 14.73
N TYR A 228 -13.70 31.92 14.83
CA TYR A 228 -12.88 31.74 16.02
C TYR A 228 -12.74 33.06 16.77
N ILE A 229 -12.90 33.01 18.08
CA ILE A 229 -12.71 34.13 18.99
C ILE A 229 -11.33 33.98 19.61
N THR A 230 -10.40 34.82 19.18
CA THR A 230 -9.00 34.83 19.66
C THR A 230 -8.84 35.77 20.85
N ASN A 231 -7.72 35.67 21.58
CA ASN A 231 -7.39 36.61 22.65
C ASN A 231 -7.36 38.08 22.18
N GLU A 232 -6.91 38.33 20.95
CA GLU A 232 -6.96 39.66 20.33
C GLU A 232 -8.39 40.18 20.13
N PHE A 233 -9.36 39.31 19.81
CA PHE A 233 -10.77 39.69 19.74
C PHE A 233 -11.30 40.10 21.13
N ILE A 234 -10.91 39.37 22.17
CA ILE A 234 -11.33 39.66 23.56
C ILE A 234 -10.80 41.03 23.98
N ARG A 235 -9.50 41.30 23.78
CA ARG A 235 -8.88 42.61 24.04
C ARG A 235 -9.55 43.74 23.27
N TYR A 236 -9.88 43.52 21.99
CA TYR A 236 -10.59 44.50 21.18
C TYR A 236 -12.00 44.79 21.74
N ASN A 237 -12.74 43.77 22.15
CA ASN A 237 -14.06 43.93 22.74
C ASN A 237 -14.01 44.65 24.10
N GLU A 238 -13.02 44.36 24.94
CA GLU A 238 -12.80 45.07 26.21
C GLU A 238 -12.52 46.55 26.00
N LYS A 239 -11.66 46.91 25.04
CA LYS A 239 -11.42 48.32 24.67
C LYS A 239 -12.70 49.04 24.24
N LEU A 240 -13.56 48.39 23.45
CA LEU A 240 -14.85 48.96 23.07
C LEU A 240 -15.78 49.14 24.28
N ARG A 241 -15.78 48.17 25.20
CA ARG A 241 -16.57 48.24 26.43
C ARG A 241 -16.15 49.41 27.32
N GLN A 242 -14.84 49.66 27.45
CA GLN A 242 -14.30 50.83 28.15
C GLN A 242 -14.73 52.14 27.50
N GLN A 243 -14.85 52.17 26.16
CA GLN A 243 -15.36 53.31 25.39
C GLN A 243 -16.89 53.41 25.37
N GLN A 244 -17.60 52.72 26.27
CA GLN A 244 -19.08 52.69 26.35
C GLN A 244 -19.76 52.24 25.04
N LYS A 245 -19.06 51.52 24.16
CA LYS A 245 -19.63 50.93 22.94
C LYS A 245 -20.22 49.54 23.23
N PRO A 246 -21.19 49.07 22.41
CA PRO A 246 -21.87 47.79 22.65
C PRO A 246 -20.89 46.60 22.67
N SER A 247 -20.88 45.89 23.80
CA SER A 247 -20.07 44.68 24.00
C SER A 247 -20.75 43.45 23.40
N VAL A 248 -19.96 42.58 22.76
CA VAL A 248 -20.42 41.31 22.20
C VAL A 248 -20.21 40.14 23.17
N LEU A 249 -19.30 40.25 24.14
CA LEU A 249 -19.07 39.21 25.15
C LEU A 249 -19.88 39.50 26.43
N PRO A 250 -20.38 38.47 27.14
CA PRO A 250 -20.23 37.02 26.89
C PRO A 250 -21.13 36.49 25.75
N LEU A 251 -20.76 35.32 25.21
CA LEU A 251 -21.54 34.62 24.16
C LEU A 251 -22.70 33.84 24.77
N SER A 252 -23.85 33.87 24.10
CA SER A 252 -25.02 33.05 24.45
C SER A 252 -24.76 31.55 24.23
N LYS A 253 -25.57 30.67 24.85
CA LYS A 253 -25.45 29.21 24.67
C LYS A 253 -25.55 28.78 23.20
N GLU A 254 -26.36 29.48 22.39
CA GLU A 254 -26.48 29.21 20.96
C GLU A 254 -25.28 29.73 20.16
N GLU A 255 -24.78 30.91 20.52
CA GLU A 255 -23.59 31.49 19.88
C GLU A 255 -22.33 30.67 20.16
N ARG A 256 -22.19 30.08 21.35
CA ARG A 256 -21.07 29.16 21.67
C ARG A 256 -21.08 27.89 20.82
N LYS A 257 -22.24 27.47 20.29
CA LYS A 257 -22.28 26.41 19.28
C LYS A 257 -21.75 26.90 17.94
N LEU A 258 -21.77 28.20 17.66
CA LEU A 258 -21.42 28.78 16.36
C LEU A 258 -20.00 29.34 16.29
N TYR A 259 -19.53 29.93 17.39
CA TYR A 259 -18.23 30.57 17.53
C TYR A 259 -17.46 29.90 18.66
N THR A 260 -16.19 29.57 18.41
CA THR A 260 -15.34 28.84 19.36
C THR A 260 -14.23 29.76 19.84
N VAL A 261 -13.99 29.79 21.15
CA VAL A 261 -12.84 30.49 21.74
C VAL A 261 -11.59 29.64 21.53
N VAL A 262 -10.50 30.27 21.08
CA VAL A 262 -9.23 29.60 20.79
C VAL A 262 -8.06 30.23 21.56
N PRO A 263 -7.08 29.44 22.03
CA PRO A 263 -6.96 27.99 21.86
C PRO A 263 -7.91 27.20 22.79
N SER A 264 -8.41 26.06 22.31
CA SER A 264 -9.16 25.11 23.14
C SER A 264 -8.72 23.68 22.83
N PHE A 265 -8.24 23.00 23.87
CA PHE A 265 -7.85 21.58 23.80
C PHE A 265 -9.05 20.63 23.98
N CYS A 266 -10.10 21.09 24.68
CA CYS A 266 -11.34 20.33 24.79
C CYS A 266 -12.10 20.34 23.45
N GLN A 267 -12.39 19.15 22.94
CA GLN A 267 -13.02 18.97 21.64
C GLN A 267 -14.49 19.37 21.69
N THR A 268 -14.87 20.45 20.99
CA THR A 268 -16.27 20.87 20.91
C THR A 268 -17.08 19.87 20.08
N ARG A 269 -18.41 19.81 20.23
CA ARG A 269 -19.29 18.99 19.36
C ARG A 269 -19.06 19.22 17.85
N LYS A 270 -18.66 20.43 17.46
CA LYS A 270 -18.27 20.77 16.08
C LYS A 270 -16.93 20.16 15.69
N ASP A 271 -15.94 20.24 16.57
CA ASP A 271 -14.62 19.66 16.35
C ASP A 271 -14.74 18.14 16.22
N ARG A 272 -15.61 17.50 17.00
CA ARG A 272 -15.92 16.06 16.86
C ARG A 272 -16.45 15.71 15.46
N LYS A 273 -17.29 16.56 14.85
CA LYS A 273 -17.74 16.35 13.45
C LYS A 273 -16.60 16.52 12.45
N HIS A 274 -15.67 17.44 12.69
CA HIS A 274 -14.48 17.62 11.82
C HIS A 274 -13.52 16.43 11.95
N THR A 275 -13.27 15.96 13.17
CA THR A 275 -12.47 14.76 13.45
C THR A 275 -13.14 13.51 12.87
N ALA A 276 -14.45 13.35 12.99
CA ALA A 276 -15.17 12.24 12.34
C ALA A 276 -14.99 12.23 10.81
N ARG A 277 -15.07 13.41 10.16
CA ARG A 277 -14.78 13.54 8.72
C ARG A 277 -13.31 13.30 8.37
N PHE A 278 -12.40 13.49 9.32
CA PHE A 278 -11.00 13.13 9.15
C PHE A 278 -10.85 11.61 9.10
N PHE A 279 -11.49 10.90 10.04
CA PHE A 279 -11.41 9.45 10.19
C PHE A 279 -12.26 8.66 9.19
N LEU A 280 -13.33 9.22 8.64
CA LEU A 280 -14.20 8.49 7.70
C LEU A 280 -13.41 7.90 6.51
N PRO A 281 -12.56 8.65 5.78
CA PRO A 281 -11.72 8.06 4.72
C PRO A 281 -10.64 7.12 5.23
N VAL A 282 -10.17 7.28 6.47
CA VAL A 282 -9.19 6.38 7.08
C VAL A 282 -9.85 5.02 7.28
N LEU A 283 -11.03 4.98 7.90
CA LEU A 283 -11.77 3.76 8.16
C LEU A 283 -12.14 3.03 6.86
N THR A 284 -12.62 3.75 5.83
CA THR A 284 -12.94 3.11 4.55
C THR A 284 -11.73 2.44 3.90
N ASN A 285 -10.55 3.09 3.95
CA ASN A 285 -9.33 2.50 3.41
C ASN A 285 -8.81 1.34 4.27
N LEU A 286 -8.94 1.42 5.60
CA LEU A 286 -8.64 0.31 6.50
C LEU A 286 -9.49 -0.93 6.17
N CYS A 287 -10.79 -0.76 5.89
CA CYS A 287 -11.65 -1.86 5.47
C CYS A 287 -11.17 -2.45 4.13
N ILE A 288 -10.81 -1.62 3.15
CA ILE A 288 -10.26 -2.09 1.88
C ILE A 288 -8.96 -2.88 2.11
N TRP A 289 -8.05 -2.36 2.93
CA TRP A 289 -6.79 -3.04 3.25
C TRP A 289 -7.02 -4.38 3.94
N ALA A 290 -7.98 -4.45 4.86
CA ALA A 290 -8.38 -5.68 5.52
C ALA A 290 -8.97 -6.70 4.53
N LEU A 291 -9.77 -6.26 3.55
CA LEU A 291 -10.29 -7.13 2.49
C LEU A 291 -9.15 -7.71 1.64
N PHE A 292 -8.18 -6.89 1.22
CA PHE A 292 -7.01 -7.38 0.47
C PHE A 292 -6.19 -8.40 1.27
N ALA A 293 -5.95 -8.13 2.55
CA ALA A 293 -5.23 -9.05 3.42
C ALA A 293 -6.02 -10.36 3.65
N ALA A 294 -7.35 -10.28 3.77
CA ALA A 294 -8.21 -11.45 3.90
C ALA A 294 -8.15 -12.34 2.65
N VAL A 295 -8.14 -11.76 1.44
CA VAL A 295 -8.00 -12.53 0.20
C VAL A 295 -6.66 -13.27 0.14
N ASP A 296 -5.56 -12.59 0.46
CA ASP A 296 -4.23 -13.22 0.50
C ASP A 296 -4.18 -14.37 1.52
N TYR A 297 -4.72 -14.14 2.73
CA TYR A 297 -4.79 -15.17 3.76
C TYR A 297 -5.66 -16.37 3.36
N LEU A 298 -6.83 -16.13 2.74
CA LEU A 298 -7.71 -17.21 2.28
C LEU A 298 -7.05 -18.04 1.18
N LEU A 299 -6.32 -17.41 0.26
CA LEU A 299 -5.56 -18.13 -0.77
C LEU A 299 -4.45 -18.97 -0.16
N TYR A 300 -3.66 -18.40 0.76
CA TYR A 300 -2.65 -19.13 1.53
C TYR A 300 -3.26 -20.34 2.23
N TRP A 301 -4.39 -20.14 2.93
CA TRP A 301 -5.05 -21.19 3.69
C TRP A 301 -5.59 -22.31 2.78
N LEU A 302 -6.12 -21.96 1.61
CA LEU A 302 -6.58 -22.93 0.62
C LEU A 302 -5.42 -23.80 0.12
N ILE A 303 -4.30 -23.18 -0.29
CA ILE A 303 -3.13 -23.92 -0.79
C ILE A 303 -2.54 -24.79 0.33
N PHE A 304 -2.45 -24.25 1.55
CA PHE A 304 -1.97 -24.98 2.71
C PHE A 304 -2.84 -26.20 3.02
N SER A 305 -4.17 -26.04 3.01
CA SER A 305 -5.12 -27.12 3.25
C SER A 305 -5.00 -28.23 2.20
N VAL A 306 -4.96 -27.88 0.92
CA VAL A 306 -4.76 -28.85 -0.18
C VAL A 306 -3.42 -29.56 -0.03
N SER A 307 -2.35 -28.82 0.27
CA SER A 307 -1.00 -29.39 0.43
C SER A 307 -0.96 -30.39 1.59
N LYS A 308 -1.64 -30.09 2.70
CA LYS A 308 -1.74 -30.98 3.84
C LYS A 308 -2.55 -32.24 3.49
N HIS A 309 -3.70 -32.10 2.85
CA HIS A 309 -4.49 -33.25 2.40
C HIS A 309 -3.73 -34.15 1.41
N LEU A 310 -2.90 -33.56 0.54
CA LEU A 310 -2.03 -34.32 -0.37
C LEU A 310 -0.91 -35.07 0.36
N GLN A 311 -0.42 -34.55 1.48
CA GLN A 311 0.57 -35.23 2.33
C GLN A 311 -0.04 -36.35 3.16
N ASP A 312 -1.30 -36.19 3.58
CA ASP A 312 -2.03 -37.15 4.42
C ASP A 312 -2.65 -38.31 3.60
N LEU A 313 -2.60 -38.27 2.25
CA LEU A 313 -3.05 -39.39 1.40
C LEU A 313 -2.12 -40.60 1.60
N PRO A 314 -2.67 -41.80 1.91
CA PRO A 314 -1.85 -43.00 2.03
C PRO A 314 -1.14 -43.28 0.71
N GLU A 315 0.13 -43.72 0.77
CA GLU A 315 0.87 -44.17 -0.41
C GLU A 315 0.06 -45.25 -1.13
N LEU A 316 -0.60 -44.89 -2.22
CA LEU A 316 -1.40 -45.83 -2.99
C LEU A 316 -0.45 -46.73 -3.77
N GLU A 317 0.05 -47.78 -3.12
CA GLU A 317 0.77 -48.88 -3.74
C GLU A 317 -0.20 -49.68 -4.62
N VAL A 318 -0.22 -49.38 -5.92
CA VAL A 318 -1.00 -50.18 -6.87
C VAL A 318 -0.23 -51.48 -7.13
N HIS A 319 -0.54 -52.52 -6.35
CA HIS A 319 -0.08 -53.88 -6.61
C HIS A 319 -0.76 -54.45 -7.86
N LEU A 320 -0.17 -54.25 -9.04
CA LEU A 320 -0.53 -54.99 -10.25
C LEU A 320 -0.04 -56.44 -10.13
N LYS A 321 -0.83 -57.31 -9.49
CA LYS A 321 -0.59 -58.77 -9.49
C LYS A 321 -1.17 -59.39 -10.76
N LEU A 322 -0.34 -59.53 -11.79
CA LEU A 322 -0.66 -60.31 -13.00
C LEU A 322 -0.35 -61.79 -12.74
N TYR A 323 -1.38 -62.63 -12.67
CA TYR A 323 -1.24 -64.08 -12.55
C TYR A 323 -1.31 -64.72 -13.94
N TYR A 324 -0.20 -65.31 -14.41
CA TYR A 324 -0.23 -66.23 -15.56
C TYR A 324 0.51 -67.51 -15.21
N HIS A 325 -0.09 -68.65 -15.57
CA HIS A 325 0.43 -69.97 -15.26
C HIS A 325 1.05 -70.60 -16.50
N VAL A 326 2.31 -70.26 -16.81
CA VAL A 326 3.11 -71.00 -17.79
C VAL A 326 4.52 -71.20 -17.22
N LYS A 327 4.82 -72.47 -16.92
CA LYS A 327 6.15 -73.03 -16.60
C LYS A 327 7.09 -72.10 -15.80
N GLY A 328 6.77 -71.88 -14.52
CA GLY A 328 7.78 -71.78 -13.46
C GLY A 328 8.60 -70.49 -13.34
N HIS A 329 8.16 -69.35 -13.86
CA HIS A 329 8.81 -68.06 -13.55
C HIS A 329 7.80 -67.03 -13.04
N GLN A 330 7.98 -66.63 -11.77
CA GLN A 330 7.23 -65.55 -11.13
C GLN A 330 8.06 -64.27 -11.23
N THR A 331 7.62 -63.29 -12.01
CA THR A 331 8.25 -61.96 -12.03
C THR A 331 7.38 -61.00 -11.23
N ILE A 332 7.85 -60.61 -10.05
CA ILE A 332 7.17 -59.64 -9.18
C ILE A 332 7.62 -58.24 -9.63
N LEU A 333 6.70 -57.45 -10.18
CA LEU A 333 6.96 -56.06 -10.51
C LEU A 333 6.87 -55.24 -9.21
N HIS A 334 7.98 -54.63 -8.79
CA HIS A 334 8.05 -53.87 -7.54
C HIS A 334 7.20 -52.59 -7.59
N PRO A 335 6.58 -52.19 -6.47
CA PRO A 335 5.76 -50.99 -6.37
C PRO A 335 6.62 -49.73 -6.60
N LYS A 336 6.07 -48.75 -7.32
CA LYS A 336 6.62 -47.39 -7.40
C LYS A 336 5.58 -46.39 -6.92
N HIS A 337 6.03 -45.44 -6.11
CA HIS A 337 5.22 -44.43 -5.44
C HIS A 337 4.39 -43.62 -6.46
N LEU A 338 3.07 -43.60 -6.26
CA LEU A 338 2.10 -42.92 -7.12
C LEU A 338 2.12 -41.39 -6.97
N PHE A 339 2.67 -40.88 -5.86
CA PHE A 339 2.72 -39.46 -5.54
C PHE A 339 4.15 -39.02 -5.19
N TYR A 340 4.72 -38.16 -6.04
CA TYR A 340 6.03 -37.57 -5.81
C TYR A 340 5.90 -36.43 -4.78
N LEU A 341 6.40 -36.66 -3.56
CA LEU A 341 6.41 -35.67 -2.47
C LEU A 341 7.08 -34.33 -2.88
N SER A 342 7.94 -34.35 -3.90
CA SER A 342 8.65 -33.18 -4.45
C SER A 342 7.75 -32.18 -5.17
N CYS A 343 6.56 -32.58 -5.63
CA CYS A 343 5.66 -31.72 -6.40
C CYS A 343 4.67 -30.92 -5.53
N ILE A 344 4.72 -31.01 -4.19
CA ILE A 344 3.74 -30.36 -3.30
C ILE A 344 4.07 -28.87 -3.13
N PRO A 345 3.09 -27.94 -3.28
CA PRO A 345 3.37 -26.53 -3.14
C PRO A 345 3.63 -26.17 -1.66
N LYS A 346 4.58 -25.26 -1.41
CA LYS A 346 4.96 -24.78 -0.07
C LYS A 346 4.57 -23.31 0.09
N PRO A 347 3.29 -23.01 0.42
CA PRO A 347 2.80 -21.64 0.41
C PRO A 347 3.57 -20.76 1.38
N ASN A 348 3.79 -19.51 0.99
CA ASN A 348 4.50 -18.52 1.81
C ASN A 348 3.52 -17.42 2.27
N PHE A 349 3.73 -16.95 3.50
CA PHE A 349 2.94 -15.86 4.07
C PHE A 349 3.86 -14.88 4.82
N ALA A 350 4.24 -13.79 4.14
CA ALA A 350 5.11 -12.76 4.69
C ALA A 350 4.32 -11.72 5.50
N LEU A 351 3.88 -12.09 6.71
CA LEU A 351 3.08 -11.23 7.60
C LEU A 351 3.89 -10.15 8.34
N SER A 352 5.15 -10.40 8.72
CA SER A 352 5.82 -9.52 9.70
C SER A 352 6.26 -8.14 9.15
N ALA A 353 6.81 -8.10 7.94
CA ALA A 353 7.39 -6.86 7.39
C ALA A 353 6.33 -5.84 6.91
N THR A 354 5.24 -6.31 6.32
CA THR A 354 4.17 -5.43 5.78
C THR A 354 3.34 -4.81 6.90
N TRP A 355 3.08 -5.56 7.98
CA TRP A 355 2.24 -5.12 9.10
C TRP A 355 2.95 -4.12 10.02
N THR A 356 4.28 -4.15 10.13
CA THR A 356 5.03 -3.13 10.90
C THR A 356 4.93 -1.76 10.24
N HIS A 357 5.13 -1.67 8.92
CA HIS A 357 4.94 -0.43 8.17
C HIS A 357 3.48 0.05 8.20
N LEU A 358 2.53 -0.87 8.04
CA LEU A 358 1.11 -0.54 8.11
C LEU A 358 0.72 -0.01 9.50
N GLY A 359 1.18 -0.67 10.57
CA GLY A 359 0.95 -0.26 11.94
C GLY A 359 1.47 1.16 12.22
N ALA A 360 2.67 1.50 11.73
CA ALA A 360 3.23 2.85 11.85
C ALA A 360 2.39 3.92 11.12
N ILE A 361 1.86 3.60 9.93
CA ILE A 361 0.98 4.50 9.17
C ILE A 361 -0.35 4.69 9.89
N VAL A 362 -0.97 3.62 10.37
CA VAL A 362 -2.24 3.68 11.12
C VAL A 362 -2.06 4.47 12.41
N PHE A 363 -1.00 4.21 13.17
CA PHE A 363 -0.68 4.97 14.37
C PHE A 363 -0.52 6.47 14.05
N SER A 364 0.25 6.81 13.02
CA SER A 364 0.42 8.21 12.58
C SER A 364 -0.92 8.86 12.20
N LEU A 365 -1.78 8.16 11.46
CA LEU A 365 -3.12 8.63 11.08
C LEU A 365 -4.01 8.87 12.31
N THR A 366 -3.92 8.01 13.34
CA THR A 366 -4.68 8.20 14.59
C THR A 366 -4.23 9.44 15.35
N VAL A 367 -2.92 9.62 15.54
CA VAL A 367 -2.36 10.80 16.22
C VAL A 367 -2.73 12.08 15.47
N LEU A 368 -2.55 12.12 14.15
CA LEU A 368 -2.93 13.27 13.32
C LEU A 368 -4.43 13.56 13.37
N GLY A 369 -5.27 12.53 13.39
CA GLY A 369 -6.72 12.68 13.50
C GLY A 369 -7.17 13.29 14.83
N LEU A 370 -6.52 12.90 15.94
CA LEU A 370 -6.75 13.50 17.25
C LEU A 370 -6.28 14.97 17.30
N LEU A 371 -5.13 15.27 16.68
CA LEU A 371 -4.54 16.62 16.64
C LEU A 371 -5.15 17.52 15.55
N THR A 372 -6.04 17.03 14.68
CA THR A 372 -6.56 17.80 13.54
C THR A 372 -7.24 19.12 13.95
N SER A 373 -7.98 19.12 15.07
CA SER A 373 -8.64 20.34 15.58
C SER A 373 -7.60 21.36 16.06
N THR A 374 -6.63 20.93 16.86
CA THR A 374 -5.57 21.81 17.40
C THR A 374 -4.69 22.37 16.28
N LEU A 375 -4.31 21.54 15.29
CA LEU A 375 -3.58 21.98 14.10
C LEU A 375 -4.35 23.02 13.28
N THR A 376 -5.68 22.86 13.15
CA THR A 376 -6.53 23.84 12.46
C THR A 376 -6.58 25.17 13.20
N GLN A 377 -6.68 25.15 14.54
CA GLN A 377 -6.64 26.35 15.37
C GLN A 377 -5.27 27.03 15.26
N LEU A 378 -4.19 26.25 15.34
CA LEU A 378 -2.82 26.74 15.25
C LEU A 378 -2.54 27.43 13.91
N LYS A 379 -3.05 26.90 12.78
CA LYS A 379 -2.95 27.58 11.48
C LYS A 379 -3.52 28.98 11.49
N ILE A 380 -4.64 29.19 12.20
CA ILE A 380 -5.30 30.49 12.29
C ILE A 380 -4.50 31.43 13.20
N LEU A 381 -4.00 30.93 14.33
CA LEU A 381 -3.16 31.72 15.24
C LEU A 381 -1.86 32.17 14.56
N VAL A 382 -1.17 31.24 13.88
CA VAL A 382 0.08 31.50 13.12
C VAL A 382 -0.16 32.60 12.08
N ILE A 383 -1.14 32.45 11.18
CA ILE A 383 -1.36 33.44 10.13
C ILE A 383 -1.79 34.81 10.69
N THR A 384 -2.54 34.85 11.80
CA THR A 384 -2.91 36.13 12.44
C THR A 384 -1.73 36.82 13.11
N SER A 385 -0.78 36.05 13.65
CA SER A 385 0.48 36.58 14.21
C SER A 385 1.37 37.16 13.10
N PHE A 386 1.47 36.47 11.97
CA PHE A 386 2.20 36.96 10.80
C PHE A 386 1.48 38.04 9.98
N PHE A 387 0.19 38.30 10.18
CA PHE A 387 -0.51 39.36 9.45
C PHE A 387 -1.55 40.06 10.36
N PRO A 388 -1.11 40.87 11.35
CA PRO A 388 -1.98 41.46 12.36
C PRO A 388 -2.96 42.49 11.78
N SER A 389 -2.57 43.22 10.73
CA SER A 389 -3.44 44.18 10.05
C SER A 389 -4.67 43.50 9.44
N THR A 390 -4.48 42.37 8.75
CA THR A 390 -5.56 41.54 8.24
C THR A 390 -6.35 40.88 9.36
N GLY A 391 -5.67 40.40 10.42
CA GLY A 391 -6.32 39.87 11.62
C GLY A 391 -7.30 40.87 12.24
N MET A 392 -6.88 42.12 12.40
CA MET A 392 -7.71 43.19 12.97
C MET A 392 -8.92 43.53 12.10
N LYS A 393 -8.77 43.59 10.76
CA LYS A 393 -9.91 43.77 9.83
C LYS A 393 -10.96 42.67 10.01
N ARG A 394 -10.50 41.42 10.18
CA ARG A 394 -11.38 40.25 10.38
C ARG A 394 -12.07 40.26 11.74
N ILE A 395 -11.38 40.71 12.80
CA ILE A 395 -11.95 40.92 14.14
C ILE A 395 -13.07 41.97 14.10
N LYS A 396 -12.81 43.14 13.48
CA LYS A 396 -13.83 44.20 13.30
C LYS A 396 -15.05 43.70 12.52
N TYR A 397 -14.81 42.97 11.43
CA TYR A 397 -15.88 42.35 10.66
C TYR A 397 -16.71 41.36 11.49
N LEU A 398 -16.05 40.49 12.27
CA LEU A 398 -16.72 39.50 13.11
C LEU A 398 -17.54 40.15 14.22
N HIS A 399 -17.01 41.20 14.86
CA HIS A 399 -17.71 41.97 15.89
C HIS A 399 -18.97 42.63 15.34
N LYS A 400 -18.87 43.34 14.21
CA LYS A 400 -20.03 43.93 13.51
C LYS A 400 -21.05 42.87 13.10
N LYS A 401 -20.58 41.71 12.61
CA LYS A 401 -21.45 40.58 12.24
C LYS A 401 -22.24 40.02 13.43
N LEU A 402 -21.61 39.93 14.60
CA LEU A 402 -22.26 39.45 15.82
C LEU A 402 -23.31 40.45 16.33
N LEU A 403 -22.97 41.75 16.36
CA LEU A 403 -23.94 42.80 16.73
C LEU A 403 -25.16 42.79 15.82
N ASN A 404 -24.95 42.79 14.49
CA ASN A 404 -26.03 42.75 13.51
C ASN A 404 -26.90 41.49 13.62
N ARG A 405 -26.35 40.38 14.12
CA ARG A 405 -27.11 39.15 14.32
C ARG A 405 -27.99 39.26 15.57
N ARG A 406 -27.49 39.85 16.64
CA ARG A 406 -28.23 40.09 17.87
C ARG A 406 -29.36 41.09 17.67
N SER A 407 -29.13 42.18 16.94
CA SER A 407 -30.17 43.16 16.62
C SER A 407 -31.33 42.53 15.84
N LYS A 408 -31.02 41.79 14.76
CA LYS A 408 -32.02 41.07 13.96
C LYS A 408 -32.79 40.01 14.76
N PHE A 409 -32.13 39.35 15.70
CA PHE A 409 -32.79 38.38 16.59
C PHE A 409 -33.74 39.08 17.55
N SER A 410 -33.32 40.22 18.12
CA SER A 410 -34.16 41.06 18.98
C SER A 410 -35.39 41.57 18.23
N GLU A 411 -35.21 42.13 17.03
CA GLU A 411 -36.32 42.60 16.16
C GLU A 411 -37.32 41.48 15.85
N ARG A 412 -36.83 40.28 15.52
CA ARG A 412 -37.71 39.12 15.27
C ARG A 412 -38.51 38.71 16.50
N ASN A 413 -37.88 38.72 17.67
CA ASN A 413 -38.58 38.40 18.92
C ASN A 413 -39.59 39.49 19.29
N MET A 414 -39.24 40.76 19.07
CA MET A 414 -40.17 41.88 19.25
C MET A 414 -41.34 41.83 18.28
N LYS A 415 -41.19 41.34 17.05
CA LYS A 415 -42.31 41.12 16.12
C LYS A 415 -43.17 39.90 16.49
N LYS A 416 -42.59 38.86 17.10
CA LYS A 416 -43.34 37.68 17.55
C LYS A 416 -44.16 37.92 18.83
N LYS A 417 -43.68 38.76 19.75
CA LYS A 417 -44.40 39.09 20.99
C LYS A 417 -45.81 39.69 20.79
N PRO A 418 -46.04 40.71 19.94
CA PRO A 418 -47.38 41.27 19.73
C PRO A 418 -48.36 40.27 19.10
N HIS A 419 -47.88 39.34 18.25
CA HIS A 419 -48.73 38.27 17.73
C HIS A 419 -49.19 37.28 18.81
N LEU A 420 -48.38 37.03 19.85
CA LEU A 420 -48.78 36.21 21.00
C LEU A 420 -49.80 36.94 21.89
N PHE A 421 -49.64 38.24 22.14
CA PHE A 421 -50.62 39.02 22.91
C PHE A 421 -51.95 39.17 22.16
N ALA A 422 -51.92 39.31 20.83
CA ALA A 422 -53.14 39.30 20.02
C ALA A 422 -53.85 37.93 20.10
N THR A 423 -53.13 36.80 20.04
CA THR A 423 -53.75 35.46 20.15
C THR A 423 -54.23 35.10 21.55
N VAL A 424 -53.64 35.67 22.61
CA VAL A 424 -54.14 35.52 23.99
C VAL A 424 -55.40 36.35 24.22
N ASN A 425 -55.47 37.58 23.68
CA ASN A 425 -56.69 38.39 23.79
C ASN A 425 -57.89 37.77 23.06
N TYR A 426 -57.71 37.16 21.88
CA TYR A 426 -58.83 36.45 21.22
C TYR A 426 -59.33 35.22 22.00
N LYS A 427 -58.48 34.55 22.79
CA LYS A 427 -58.90 33.43 23.65
C LYS A 427 -59.58 33.84 24.96
N GLN A 428 -59.52 35.12 25.33
CA GLN A 428 -60.12 35.62 26.57
C GLN A 428 -61.52 36.25 26.35
N TYR A 429 -61.98 36.32 25.09
CA TYR A 429 -63.35 36.70 24.71
C TYR A 429 -64.20 35.52 24.19
N GLU A 430 -63.72 34.28 24.32
CA GLU A 430 -64.46 33.04 24.00
C GLU A 430 -64.70 32.15 25.24
N MET A 431 -64.88 32.74 26.43
CA MET A 431 -65.46 32.06 27.60
C MET A 431 -66.60 32.87 28.18
#